data_AF-A0A327H9Y1-F1
#
_entry.id   AF-A0A327H9Y1-F1
#
_cell.length_a   1.000
_cell.length_b   1.000
_cell.length_c   1.000
_cell.angle_alpha   90.00
_cell.angle_beta   90.00
_cell.angle_gamma   90.00
#
_symmetry.space_group_name_H-M   'P 1'
#
loop_
_entity.id
_entity.type
_entity.pdbx_description
1 polymer ?
#
loop_
_entity_poly.entity_id
_entity_poly.type
_entity_poly.pdbx_seq_one_letter_code
_entity_poly.pdbx_strand_id
1 'polypeptide(L)'
;MNNCRFATVVVAILLLPLFAHTVIAEGDDYSYDEDGWLTRIAGPERFALGDEFGCQGMPGINPFEDPDSIASCRTYLTDQVQASRWGASPITFGLQDESPDSTLNQSVGDALVTSGFQVSIGPSIGDGRIEAIDFDAGSLEKSVASIEAIEASMDDGTPVVLRWIAELGDLNVRKDPDVLAWIETQPFWFTTAGEYHTSQTSASIATTGGPSHSIILDQPSVNVDEWSTPGTSIISLVNSTESGILVESVRWMNGTDLPQLDEMDRHLRVGWRIVSGAVYVSIAPGDKVEIQFESSIGDVEIVTGDFNGLTPMIVIGEHVTDLFEWSSGFQDSSIRFTWLIEPRPVAQMDIILPIIALVVGVITVFQMRRLINRDNPEQFTYSSLFEQE
;
A
#
# COMPACT_ATOMS: atom_id res chain seq x y z
N MET A 1 40.41 23.47 -42.32
CA MET A 1 40.66 22.47 -41.25
C MET A 1 39.81 22.67 -39.99
N ASN A 2 39.42 23.90 -39.60
CA ASN A 2 38.60 24.12 -38.38
C ASN A 2 37.15 23.65 -38.47
N ASN A 3 36.49 23.77 -39.64
CA ASN A 3 35.07 23.41 -39.78
C ASN A 3 34.80 21.90 -39.70
N CYS A 4 35.81 21.07 -39.99
CA CYS A 4 35.68 19.61 -39.90
C CYS A 4 35.68 19.15 -38.44
N ARG A 5 36.53 19.78 -37.60
CA ARG A 5 36.60 19.51 -36.15
C ARG A 5 35.33 19.90 -35.40
N PHE A 6 34.71 21.02 -35.76
CA PHE A 6 33.47 21.47 -35.13
C PHE A 6 32.29 20.52 -35.43
N ALA A 7 32.18 20.03 -36.67
CA ALA A 7 31.17 19.04 -37.04
C ALA A 7 31.37 17.70 -36.29
N THR A 8 32.62 17.25 -36.11
CA THR A 8 32.92 16.03 -35.35
C THR A 8 32.53 16.18 -33.88
N VAL A 9 32.76 17.35 -33.27
CA VAL A 9 32.40 17.61 -31.87
C VAL A 9 30.88 17.66 -31.68
N VAL A 10 30.14 18.31 -32.58
CA VAL A 10 28.67 18.35 -32.50
C VAL A 10 28.05 16.96 -32.69
N VAL A 11 28.58 16.16 -33.63
CA VAL A 11 28.14 14.77 -33.81
C VAL A 11 28.48 13.93 -32.57
N ALA A 12 29.65 14.11 -31.97
CA ALA A 12 30.00 13.41 -30.73
C ALA A 12 29.09 13.77 -29.56
N ILE A 13 28.68 15.04 -29.43
CA ILE A 13 27.72 15.50 -28.40
C ILE A 13 26.31 14.96 -28.66
N LEU A 14 25.89 14.85 -29.92
CA LEU A 14 24.60 14.25 -30.28
C LEU A 14 24.57 12.73 -30.11
N LEU A 15 25.73 12.06 -30.17
CA LEU A 15 25.84 10.62 -29.94
C LEU A 15 26.04 10.24 -28.45
N LEU A 16 26.45 11.20 -27.61
CA LEU A 16 26.61 11.01 -26.16
C LEU A 16 25.38 10.39 -25.44
N PRO A 17 24.12 10.77 -25.74
CA PRO A 17 22.95 10.12 -25.12
C PRO A 17 22.74 8.66 -25.56
N LEU A 18 23.36 8.18 -26.64
CA LEU A 18 23.32 6.76 -27.02
C LEU A 18 24.24 5.88 -26.17
N PHE A 19 25.15 6.50 -25.41
CA PHE A 19 26.05 5.82 -24.47
C PHE A 19 25.62 6.04 -23.00
N ALA A 20 24.54 6.79 -22.77
CA ALA A 20 23.89 6.80 -21.47
C ALA A 20 23.31 5.40 -21.27
N HIS A 21 23.80 4.69 -20.26
CA HIS A 21 23.29 3.37 -19.93
C HIS A 21 21.83 3.59 -19.50
N THR A 22 20.87 2.91 -20.15
CA THR A 22 19.56 2.72 -19.54
C THR A 22 19.83 1.97 -18.24
N VAL A 23 19.42 2.54 -17.11
CA VAL A 23 19.51 1.87 -15.81
C VAL A 23 18.51 0.72 -15.88
N ILE A 24 18.95 -0.41 -16.41
CA ILE A 24 18.30 -1.69 -16.23
C ILE A 24 18.78 -2.14 -14.86
N ALA A 25 17.88 -2.54 -13.96
CA ALA A 25 18.25 -3.27 -12.76
C ALA A 25 18.89 -4.60 -13.20
N GLU A 26 20.19 -4.56 -13.46
CA GLU A 26 21.00 -5.68 -13.92
C GLU A 26 21.35 -6.53 -12.68
N GLY A 27 20.37 -7.34 -12.24
CA GLY A 27 20.50 -8.12 -11.00
C GLY A 27 19.42 -9.18 -10.75
N ASP A 28 18.20 -8.97 -11.27
CA ASP A 28 17.08 -9.89 -11.09
C ASP A 28 16.73 -10.60 -12.41
N ASP A 29 16.19 -11.83 -12.36
CA ASP A 29 15.68 -12.55 -13.53
C ASP A 29 14.50 -11.82 -14.22
N TYR A 30 14.02 -10.72 -13.63
CA TYR A 30 12.91 -9.90 -14.09
C TYR A 30 13.34 -8.46 -14.33
N SER A 31 12.99 -7.93 -15.50
CA SER A 31 13.31 -6.56 -15.88
C SER A 31 12.20 -5.59 -15.46
N TYR A 32 12.54 -4.55 -14.69
CA TYR A 32 11.65 -3.45 -14.31
C TYR A 32 12.38 -2.09 -14.29
N ASP A 33 11.63 -1.00 -14.40
CA ASP A 33 12.12 0.37 -14.23
C ASP A 33 12.00 0.83 -12.77
N GLU A 34 12.93 1.66 -12.30
CA GLU A 34 12.88 2.22 -10.94
C GLU A 34 11.67 3.16 -10.75
N ASP A 35 10.89 2.94 -9.69
CA ASP A 35 9.86 3.89 -9.26
C ASP A 35 10.39 4.85 -8.19
N GLY A 36 10.88 6.00 -8.64
CA GLY A 36 11.36 7.07 -7.77
C GLY A 36 10.29 7.76 -6.93
N TRP A 37 8.99 7.54 -7.19
CA TRP A 37 7.88 8.08 -6.38
C TRP A 37 7.62 7.21 -5.15
N LEU A 38 7.67 5.89 -5.32
CA LEU A 38 7.54 4.92 -4.24
C LEU A 38 8.58 5.17 -3.14
N THR A 39 9.83 5.45 -3.51
CA THR A 39 10.92 5.65 -2.54
C THR A 39 10.97 7.04 -1.90
N ARG A 40 10.66 8.11 -2.65
CA ARG A 40 11.04 9.47 -2.25
C ARG A 40 9.91 10.37 -1.80
N ILE A 41 8.69 10.17 -2.30
CA ILE A 41 7.60 11.14 -2.10
C ILE A 41 6.32 10.40 -1.71
N ALA A 42 5.69 9.69 -2.65
CA ALA A 42 4.38 9.10 -2.43
C ALA A 42 4.42 7.99 -1.38
N GLY A 43 5.41 7.09 -1.43
CA GLY A 43 5.54 6.02 -0.43
C GLY A 43 5.70 6.55 0.99
N PRO A 44 6.68 7.43 1.28
CA PRO A 44 6.82 8.04 2.60
C PRO A 44 5.57 8.79 3.09
N GLU A 45 4.87 9.51 2.21
CA GLU A 45 3.63 10.22 2.56
C GLU A 45 2.51 9.25 2.94
N ARG A 46 2.27 8.20 2.13
CA ARG A 46 1.26 7.18 2.41
C ARG A 46 1.61 6.34 3.63
N PHE A 47 2.87 5.99 3.80
CA PHE A 47 3.40 5.34 5.01
C PHE A 47 3.10 6.15 6.27
N ALA A 48 3.32 7.47 6.23
CA ALA A 48 3.08 8.34 7.38
C ALA A 48 1.59 8.45 7.75
N LEU A 49 0.68 8.24 6.79
CA LEU A 49 -0.74 8.13 7.07
C LEU A 49 -1.09 6.80 7.76
N GLY A 50 -0.28 5.77 7.58
CA GLY A 50 -0.50 4.42 8.12
C GLY A 50 -1.02 3.44 7.08
N ASP A 51 -0.79 3.71 5.79
CA ASP A 51 -1.04 2.74 4.74
C ASP A 51 -0.04 1.59 4.77
N GLU A 52 -0.43 0.50 4.11
CA GLU A 52 0.36 -0.70 3.90
C GLU A 52 0.79 -0.79 2.43
N PHE A 53 2.01 -1.31 2.21
CA PHE A 53 2.47 -1.73 0.90
C PHE A 53 2.57 -3.26 0.84
N GLY A 54 1.78 -3.84 -0.05
CA GLY A 54 1.81 -5.25 -0.43
C GLY A 54 2.33 -5.44 -1.85
N CYS A 55 2.42 -6.69 -2.28
CA CYS A 55 2.93 -7.07 -3.59
C CYS A 55 1.81 -7.49 -4.55
N GLN A 56 1.90 -7.17 -5.84
CA GLN A 56 1.04 -7.71 -6.90
C GLN A 56 1.81 -8.51 -7.95
N GLY A 57 2.99 -9.02 -7.60
CA GLY A 57 3.84 -9.81 -8.48
C GLY A 57 4.79 -8.98 -9.34
N MET A 58 5.53 -9.66 -10.22
CA MET A 58 6.48 -9.04 -11.15
C MET A 58 5.78 -8.71 -12.48
N PRO A 59 6.25 -7.68 -13.22
CA PRO A 59 5.50 -7.15 -14.36
C PRO A 59 5.31 -8.18 -15.47
N GLY A 60 4.05 -8.47 -15.80
CA GLY A 60 3.68 -9.44 -16.84
C GLY A 60 4.02 -10.90 -16.53
N ILE A 61 4.33 -11.24 -15.28
CA ILE A 61 4.64 -12.59 -14.84
C ILE A 61 3.44 -13.17 -14.08
N ASN A 62 2.98 -14.35 -14.50
CA ASN A 62 1.96 -15.09 -13.79
C ASN A 62 2.61 -15.93 -12.66
N PRO A 63 2.27 -15.72 -11.37
CA PRO A 63 2.85 -16.49 -10.27
C PRO A 63 2.52 -17.98 -10.32
N PHE A 64 1.47 -18.40 -11.03
CA PHE A 64 1.15 -19.82 -11.25
C PHE A 64 2.03 -20.49 -12.31
N GLU A 65 2.65 -19.70 -13.20
CA GLU A 65 3.62 -20.19 -14.18
C GLU A 65 5.06 -20.12 -13.63
N ASP A 66 5.34 -19.07 -12.84
CA ASP A 66 6.64 -18.83 -12.21
C ASP A 66 6.48 -18.37 -10.75
N PRO A 67 6.39 -19.31 -9.79
CA PRO A 67 6.24 -18.99 -8.37
C PRO A 67 7.43 -18.25 -7.75
N ASP A 68 8.62 -18.32 -8.35
CA ASP A 68 9.82 -17.64 -7.84
C ASP A 68 9.69 -16.11 -7.97
N SER A 69 8.79 -15.64 -8.84
CA SER A 69 8.45 -14.21 -8.98
C SER A 69 7.86 -13.60 -7.70
N ILE A 70 7.24 -14.41 -6.83
CA ILE A 70 6.67 -13.95 -5.55
C ILE A 70 7.77 -13.43 -4.61
N ALA A 71 8.86 -14.20 -4.48
CA ALA A 71 10.01 -13.81 -3.66
C ALA A 71 10.71 -12.57 -4.24
N SER A 72 10.75 -12.47 -5.57
CA SER A 72 11.35 -11.32 -6.26
C SER A 72 10.54 -10.04 -6.05
N CYS A 73 9.20 -10.11 -6.09
CA CYS A 73 8.36 -8.96 -5.75
C CYS A 73 8.60 -8.49 -4.32
N ARG A 74 8.66 -9.42 -3.36
CA ARG A 74 8.95 -9.07 -1.96
C ARG A 74 10.28 -8.36 -1.82
N THR A 75 11.32 -8.85 -2.51
CA THR A 75 12.66 -8.27 -2.49
C THR A 75 12.63 -6.86 -3.03
N TYR A 76 12.02 -6.66 -4.22
CA TYR A 76 11.79 -5.34 -4.80
C TYR A 76 11.15 -4.40 -3.77
N LEU A 77 10.00 -4.79 -3.19
CA LEU A 77 9.26 -3.90 -2.30
C LEU A 77 10.05 -3.55 -1.03
N THR A 78 10.73 -4.54 -0.44
CA THR A 78 11.56 -4.37 0.77
C THR A 78 12.73 -3.41 0.54
N ASP A 79 13.28 -3.40 -0.67
CA ASP A 79 14.38 -2.49 -1.03
C ASP A 79 13.92 -1.05 -1.28
N GLN A 80 12.64 -0.85 -1.61
CA GLN A 80 12.09 0.48 -1.92
C GLN A 80 11.41 1.17 -0.73
N VAL A 81 10.66 0.44 0.10
CA VAL A 81 9.80 1.06 1.13
C VAL A 81 9.60 0.13 2.34
N GLN A 82 9.35 0.73 3.51
CA GLN A 82 8.86 -0.03 4.66
C GLN A 82 7.39 -0.37 4.44
N ALA A 83 7.03 -1.65 4.57
CA ALA A 83 5.69 -2.11 4.25
C ALA A 83 4.60 -1.52 5.15
N SER A 84 4.88 -1.32 6.43
CA SER A 84 3.91 -0.78 7.38
C SER A 84 4.60 -0.15 8.59
N ARG A 85 3.91 0.75 9.29
CA ARG A 85 4.38 1.28 10.58
C ARG A 85 4.57 0.20 11.65
N TRP A 86 3.97 -0.98 11.47
CA TRP A 86 4.06 -2.10 12.39
C TRP A 86 5.22 -3.05 12.08
N GLY A 87 5.73 -3.04 10.85
CA GLY A 87 6.84 -3.88 10.44
C GLY A 87 7.33 -3.56 9.03
N ALA A 88 8.64 -3.68 8.83
CA ALA A 88 9.27 -3.25 7.60
C ALA A 88 9.00 -4.20 6.41
N SER A 89 8.82 -5.49 6.67
CA SER A 89 8.63 -6.48 5.61
C SER A 89 7.16 -6.60 5.20
N PRO A 90 6.86 -6.71 3.89
CA PRO A 90 5.50 -6.86 3.41
C PRO A 90 4.95 -8.25 3.73
N ILE A 91 3.68 -8.32 4.12
CA ILE A 91 3.02 -9.59 4.46
C ILE A 91 1.78 -9.87 3.60
N THR A 92 1.38 -8.93 2.75
CA THR A 92 0.23 -9.06 1.86
C THR A 92 0.64 -9.22 0.39
N PHE A 93 0.01 -10.17 -0.31
CA PHE A 93 0.19 -10.41 -1.73
C PHE A 93 -1.16 -10.43 -2.47
N GLY A 94 -1.26 -9.79 -3.63
CA GLY A 94 -2.43 -9.80 -4.50
C GLY A 94 -2.41 -10.96 -5.47
N LEU A 95 -3.46 -11.79 -5.45
CA LEU A 95 -3.71 -12.82 -6.45
C LEU A 95 -4.87 -12.38 -7.33
N GLN A 96 -4.67 -12.45 -8.65
CA GLN A 96 -5.71 -12.08 -9.61
C GLN A 96 -6.61 -13.27 -9.96
N ASP A 97 -6.07 -14.48 -9.88
CA ASP A 97 -6.70 -15.71 -10.34
C ASP A 97 -6.42 -16.87 -9.36
N GLU A 98 -7.21 -17.93 -9.48
CA GLU A 98 -6.92 -19.26 -8.96
C GLU A 98 -6.70 -20.24 -10.12
N SER A 99 -5.89 -21.28 -9.90
CA SER A 99 -5.72 -22.34 -10.89
C SER A 99 -6.75 -23.46 -10.66
N PRO A 100 -7.35 -24.03 -11.72
CA PRO A 100 -8.13 -25.26 -11.61
C PRO A 100 -7.24 -26.47 -11.27
N ASP A 101 -5.91 -26.36 -11.45
CA ASP A 101 -4.95 -27.36 -11.03
C ASP A 101 -4.50 -27.08 -9.58
N SER A 102 -4.96 -27.91 -8.64
CA SER A 102 -4.63 -27.76 -7.23
C SER A 102 -3.14 -27.87 -6.92
N THR A 103 -2.34 -28.48 -7.80
CA THR A 103 -0.89 -28.54 -7.63
C THR A 103 -0.22 -27.19 -7.88
N LEU A 104 -0.77 -26.39 -8.79
CA LEU A 104 -0.31 -25.01 -9.03
C LEU A 104 -0.70 -24.10 -7.86
N ASN A 105 -1.92 -24.24 -7.33
CA ASN A 105 -2.35 -23.52 -6.12
C ASN A 105 -1.44 -23.84 -4.93
N GLN A 106 -1.10 -25.13 -4.74
CA GLN A 106 -0.16 -25.53 -3.69
C GLN A 106 1.23 -24.94 -3.89
N SER A 107 1.73 -24.92 -5.13
CA SER A 107 3.04 -24.33 -5.45
C SER A 107 3.10 -22.84 -5.13
N VAL A 108 2.04 -22.09 -5.46
CA VAL A 108 1.91 -20.67 -5.12
C VAL A 108 1.81 -20.48 -3.61
N GLY A 109 0.99 -21.30 -2.92
CA GLY A 109 0.89 -21.27 -1.46
C GLY A 109 2.22 -21.51 -0.76
N ASP A 110 3.00 -22.50 -1.21
CA ASP A 110 4.34 -22.77 -0.68
C ASP A 110 5.31 -21.61 -0.96
N ALA A 111 5.23 -20.97 -2.13
CA ALA A 111 6.05 -19.81 -2.47
C ALA A 111 5.69 -18.57 -1.63
N LEU A 112 4.39 -18.32 -1.38
CA LEU A 112 3.91 -17.25 -0.50
C LEU A 112 4.43 -17.43 0.93
N VAL A 113 4.22 -18.63 1.50
CA VAL A 113 4.67 -18.96 2.86
C VAL A 113 6.19 -18.88 2.99
N THR A 114 6.93 -19.45 2.02
CA THR A 114 8.39 -19.43 2.03
C THR A 114 8.95 -18.01 1.91
N SER A 115 8.27 -17.16 1.14
CA SER A 115 8.62 -15.75 1.03
C SER A 115 8.21 -14.95 2.25
N GLY A 116 7.38 -15.48 3.16
CA GLY A 116 6.94 -14.83 4.39
C GLY A 116 5.69 -13.97 4.25
N PHE A 117 4.91 -14.17 3.18
CA PHE A 117 3.56 -13.60 3.09
C PHE A 117 2.62 -14.36 4.03
N GLN A 118 1.62 -13.65 4.55
CA GLN A 118 0.64 -14.17 5.51
C GLN A 118 -0.79 -13.93 5.03
N VAL A 119 -0.99 -12.91 4.18
CA VAL A 119 -2.28 -12.52 3.63
C VAL A 119 -2.24 -12.56 2.11
N SER A 120 -3.27 -13.13 1.49
CA SER A 120 -3.54 -13.03 0.06
C SER A 120 -4.83 -12.27 -0.19
N ILE A 121 -4.79 -11.30 -1.10
CA ILE A 121 -5.98 -10.58 -1.56
C ILE A 121 -6.50 -11.21 -2.85
N GLY A 122 -7.80 -11.45 -2.93
CA GLY A 122 -8.46 -12.05 -4.08
C GLY A 122 -8.85 -13.51 -3.85
N PRO A 123 -8.92 -14.35 -4.89
CA PRO A 123 -9.44 -15.71 -4.77
C PRO A 123 -8.58 -16.58 -3.84
N SER A 124 -9.26 -17.39 -3.02
CA SER A 124 -8.59 -18.31 -2.12
C SER A 124 -7.96 -19.48 -2.87
N ILE A 125 -6.65 -19.65 -2.74
CA ILE A 125 -5.93 -20.83 -3.26
C ILE A 125 -6.08 -22.08 -2.37
N GLY A 126 -6.88 -22.01 -1.30
CA GLY A 126 -7.18 -23.14 -0.42
C GLY A 126 -6.05 -23.54 0.55
N ASP A 127 -5.08 -22.67 0.79
CA ASP A 127 -3.99 -22.90 1.73
C ASP A 127 -4.28 -22.27 3.11
N GLY A 128 -4.57 -23.09 4.11
CA GLY A 128 -4.90 -22.62 5.46
C GLY A 128 -3.76 -21.95 6.23
N ARG A 129 -2.55 -21.85 5.67
CA ARG A 129 -1.42 -21.10 6.24
C ARG A 129 -1.45 -19.62 5.85
N ILE A 130 -2.23 -19.25 4.83
CA ILE A 130 -2.39 -17.89 4.33
C ILE A 130 -3.83 -17.47 4.53
N GLU A 131 -4.05 -16.30 5.12
CA GLU A 131 -5.39 -15.71 5.19
C GLU A 131 -5.77 -15.16 3.81
N ALA A 132 -6.88 -15.66 3.25
CA ALA A 132 -7.45 -15.11 2.03
C ALA A 132 -8.51 -14.06 2.38
N ILE A 133 -8.33 -12.84 1.88
CA ILE A 133 -9.28 -11.75 2.01
C ILE A 133 -9.84 -11.45 0.61
N ASP A 134 -11.15 -11.66 0.44
CA ASP A 134 -11.85 -11.42 -0.82
C ASP A 134 -12.58 -10.06 -0.80
N PHE A 135 -12.93 -9.56 -1.97
CA PHE A 135 -13.70 -8.33 -2.13
C PHE A 135 -15.20 -8.60 -1.92
N ASP A 136 -15.81 -7.91 -0.97
CA ASP A 136 -17.22 -8.13 -0.61
C ASP A 136 -18.09 -6.86 -0.70
N ALA A 137 -17.48 -5.68 -0.68
CA ALA A 137 -18.19 -4.39 -0.66
C ALA A 137 -18.13 -3.62 -1.99
N GLY A 138 -17.43 -4.14 -2.99
CA GLY A 138 -17.34 -3.54 -4.33
C GLY A 138 -16.17 -2.57 -4.49
N SER A 139 -16.47 -1.36 -4.98
CA SER A 139 -15.49 -0.43 -5.60
C SER A 139 -15.61 1.00 -5.06
N LEU A 140 -14.53 1.78 -5.10
CA LEU A 140 -14.54 3.23 -4.82
C LEU A 140 -14.72 4.11 -6.06
N GLU A 141 -14.70 3.51 -7.25
CA GLU A 141 -14.72 4.22 -8.51
C GLU A 141 -16.13 4.65 -8.95
N LYS A 142 -16.16 5.83 -9.56
CA LYS A 142 -17.37 6.55 -9.94
C LYS A 142 -18.22 5.71 -10.87
N SER A 143 -19.53 5.69 -10.61
CA SER A 143 -20.51 4.90 -11.36
C SER A 143 -20.41 3.38 -11.18
N VAL A 144 -19.49 2.90 -10.36
CA VAL A 144 -19.39 1.48 -9.94
C VAL A 144 -19.65 1.35 -8.44
N ALA A 145 -19.16 2.29 -7.65
CA ALA A 145 -19.35 2.33 -6.20
C ALA A 145 -20.84 2.31 -5.81
N SER A 146 -21.16 1.54 -4.77
CA SER A 146 -22.53 1.40 -4.24
C SER A 146 -22.49 1.43 -2.71
N ILE A 147 -23.23 2.38 -2.14
CA ILE A 147 -23.41 2.47 -0.68
C ILE A 147 -24.17 1.24 -0.18
N GLU A 148 -25.16 0.78 -0.94
CA GLU A 148 -25.97 -0.37 -0.58
C GLU A 148 -25.14 -1.66 -0.49
N ALA A 149 -24.13 -1.83 -1.35
CA ALA A 149 -23.20 -2.95 -1.27
C ALA A 149 -22.31 -2.87 -0.03
N ILE A 150 -21.83 -1.67 0.32
CA ILE A 150 -21.02 -1.45 1.53
C ILE A 150 -21.86 -1.73 2.79
N GLU A 151 -23.07 -1.19 2.87
CA GLU A 151 -23.99 -1.42 3.99
C GLU A 151 -24.31 -2.91 4.16
N ALA A 152 -24.50 -3.65 3.07
CA ALA A 152 -24.74 -5.09 3.13
C ALA A 152 -23.54 -5.86 3.73
N SER A 153 -22.31 -5.52 3.34
CA SER A 153 -21.09 -6.14 3.88
C SER A 153 -20.87 -5.82 5.36
N MET A 154 -21.27 -4.63 5.84
CA MET A 154 -21.18 -4.26 7.26
C MET A 154 -21.95 -5.19 8.20
N ASP A 155 -23.05 -5.79 7.73
CA ASP A 155 -23.94 -6.63 8.55
C ASP A 155 -23.43 -8.07 8.74
N ASP A 156 -22.42 -8.50 7.97
CA ASP A 156 -21.94 -9.89 7.94
C ASP A 156 -20.90 -10.21 9.03
N GLY A 157 -20.43 -9.20 9.77
CA GLY A 157 -19.47 -9.36 10.87
C GLY A 157 -18.03 -9.66 10.41
N THR A 158 -17.76 -9.43 9.12
CA THR A 158 -16.43 -9.51 8.49
C THR A 158 -15.92 -8.10 8.15
N PRO A 159 -14.62 -7.94 7.86
CA PRO A 159 -14.11 -6.68 7.32
C PRO A 159 -14.82 -6.32 6.01
N VAL A 160 -15.14 -5.04 5.86
CA VAL A 160 -15.64 -4.46 4.61
C VAL A 160 -14.45 -4.23 3.68
N VAL A 161 -14.38 -4.95 2.56
CA VAL A 161 -13.24 -4.93 1.64
C VAL A 161 -13.63 -4.31 0.31
N LEU A 162 -13.04 -3.16 0.03
CA LEU A 162 -13.25 -2.37 -1.18
C LEU A 162 -12.04 -2.42 -2.09
N ARG A 163 -12.29 -2.34 -3.39
CA ARG A 163 -11.24 -2.16 -4.40
C ARG A 163 -11.11 -0.72 -4.86
N TRP A 164 -9.91 -0.38 -5.29
CA TRP A 164 -9.58 0.85 -6.00
C TRP A 164 -8.60 0.55 -7.13
N ILE A 165 -9.05 0.77 -8.36
CA ILE A 165 -8.21 0.75 -9.56
C ILE A 165 -8.12 2.18 -10.09
N ALA A 166 -6.91 2.73 -10.15
CA ALA A 166 -6.69 4.10 -10.61
C ALA A 166 -6.69 4.23 -12.14
N GLU A 167 -6.37 3.16 -12.86
CA GLU A 167 -6.27 3.15 -14.32
C GLU A 167 -6.80 1.84 -14.90
N LEU A 168 -7.59 1.94 -15.97
CA LEU A 168 -8.06 0.78 -16.74
C LEU A 168 -7.75 0.97 -18.22
N GLY A 169 -6.73 0.27 -18.71
CA GLY A 169 -6.17 0.54 -20.04
C GLY A 169 -5.50 1.91 -20.06
N ASP A 170 -5.87 2.79 -20.99
CA ASP A 170 -5.35 4.17 -21.07
C ASP A 170 -6.26 5.20 -20.36
N LEU A 171 -7.17 4.75 -19.49
CA LEU A 171 -8.21 5.59 -18.88
C LEU A 171 -8.00 5.76 -17.38
N ASN A 172 -7.76 7.01 -16.97
CA ASN A 172 -7.76 7.37 -15.55
C ASN A 172 -9.17 7.24 -14.96
N VAL A 173 -9.27 6.40 -13.96
CA VAL A 173 -10.49 6.15 -13.21
C VAL A 173 -10.66 7.25 -12.15
N ARG A 174 -11.90 7.69 -11.95
CA ARG A 174 -12.24 8.72 -10.94
C ARG A 174 -12.92 8.05 -9.77
N LYS A 175 -12.55 8.45 -8.56
CA LYS A 175 -13.27 8.08 -7.34
C LYS A 175 -14.66 8.71 -7.26
N ASP A 176 -15.58 8.07 -6.54
CA ASP A 176 -16.90 8.60 -6.25
C ASP A 176 -16.89 9.49 -4.98
N PRO A 177 -17.02 10.82 -5.10
CA PRO A 177 -16.90 11.71 -3.94
C PRO A 177 -18.07 11.57 -2.95
N ASP A 178 -19.26 11.17 -3.42
CA ASP A 178 -20.45 11.08 -2.56
C ASP A 178 -20.34 9.82 -1.68
N VAL A 179 -19.85 8.71 -2.25
CA VAL A 179 -19.57 7.48 -1.49
C VAL A 179 -18.48 7.71 -0.44
N LEU A 180 -17.38 8.39 -0.81
CA LEU A 180 -16.32 8.70 0.14
C LEU A 180 -16.79 9.59 1.29
N ALA A 181 -17.58 10.62 0.98
CA ALA A 181 -18.16 11.47 2.00
C ALA A 181 -19.09 10.70 2.94
N TRP A 182 -19.83 9.71 2.43
CA TRP A 182 -20.67 8.84 3.24
C TRP A 182 -19.85 7.88 4.12
N ILE A 183 -18.82 7.22 3.59
CA ILE A 183 -17.90 6.33 4.34
C ILE A 183 -17.32 7.07 5.55
N GLU A 184 -16.92 8.33 5.36
CA GLU A 184 -16.34 9.17 6.42
C GLU A 184 -17.33 9.49 7.56
N THR A 185 -18.62 9.18 7.42
CA THR A 185 -19.64 9.32 8.48
C THR A 185 -19.97 8.01 9.20
N GLN A 186 -19.46 6.89 8.73
CA GLN A 186 -19.74 5.56 9.27
C GLN A 186 -18.75 5.18 10.40
N PRO A 187 -19.14 4.24 11.30
CA PRO A 187 -18.31 3.79 12.42
C PRO A 187 -17.25 2.78 11.97
N PHE A 188 -16.46 3.14 10.95
CA PHE A 188 -15.38 2.30 10.45
C PHE A 188 -14.09 2.49 11.23
N TRP A 189 -13.38 1.38 11.43
CA TRP A 189 -11.94 1.38 11.63
C TRP A 189 -11.28 1.28 10.27
N PHE A 190 -10.65 2.38 9.85
CA PHE A 190 -9.89 2.41 8.61
C PHE A 190 -8.55 1.72 8.81
N THR A 191 -8.43 0.53 8.24
CA THR A 191 -7.32 -0.41 8.45
C THR A 191 -6.74 -0.89 7.13
N THR A 192 -5.73 -1.72 7.22
CA THR A 192 -5.05 -2.38 6.09
C THR A 192 -5.14 -3.89 6.27
N ALA A 193 -4.91 -4.67 5.22
CA ALA A 193 -5.09 -6.12 5.25
C ALA A 193 -4.18 -6.78 6.29
N GLY A 194 -2.90 -6.39 6.31
CA GLY A 194 -1.93 -6.86 7.28
C GLY A 194 -2.18 -6.32 8.69
N GLU A 195 -2.62 -5.05 8.85
CA GLU A 195 -3.00 -4.51 10.17
C GLU A 195 -4.19 -5.29 10.74
N TYR A 196 -5.22 -5.58 9.92
CA TYR A 196 -6.34 -6.43 10.30
C TYR A 196 -5.86 -7.82 10.72
N HIS A 197 -5.15 -8.54 9.85
CA HIS A 197 -4.64 -9.90 10.11
C HIS A 197 -3.87 -9.98 11.44
N THR A 198 -2.87 -9.12 11.60
CA THR A 198 -1.94 -9.20 12.73
C THR A 198 -2.53 -8.67 14.04
N SER A 199 -3.61 -7.88 13.99
CA SER A 199 -4.33 -7.41 15.17
C SER A 199 -5.23 -8.47 15.83
N GLN A 200 -5.47 -9.62 15.17
CA GLN A 200 -6.38 -10.68 15.63
C GLN A 200 -5.80 -11.52 16.78
N THR A 201 -5.30 -10.85 17.81
CA THR A 201 -4.69 -11.45 18.99
C THR A 201 -5.26 -10.81 20.25
N SER A 202 -5.72 -11.63 21.19
CA SER A 202 -6.22 -11.18 22.50
C SER A 202 -5.22 -11.43 23.62
N ALA A 203 -5.32 -10.58 24.64
CA ALA A 203 -4.57 -10.69 25.88
C ALA A 203 -5.13 -11.81 26.76
N SER A 204 -4.28 -12.31 27.65
CA SER A 204 -4.65 -13.27 28.69
C SER A 204 -4.60 -12.64 30.09
N ILE A 205 -5.28 -13.25 31.06
CA ILE A 205 -5.22 -12.79 32.46
C ILE A 205 -3.98 -13.38 33.12
N ALA A 206 -3.02 -12.53 33.50
CA ALA A 206 -1.76 -12.99 34.08
C ALA A 206 -1.83 -13.40 35.56
N THR A 207 -2.78 -12.87 36.35
CA THR A 207 -2.93 -13.23 37.78
C THR A 207 -4.35 -12.97 38.28
N THR A 208 -4.97 -13.96 38.93
CA THR A 208 -6.29 -13.86 39.61
C THR A 208 -6.18 -13.69 41.13
N GLY A 209 -5.03 -13.20 41.62
CA GLY A 209 -4.69 -13.17 43.05
C GLY A 209 -4.92 -11.83 43.77
N GLY A 210 -5.40 -10.80 43.06
CA GLY A 210 -5.78 -9.50 43.64
C GLY A 210 -7.25 -9.47 44.09
N PRO A 211 -7.69 -8.47 44.87
CA PRO A 211 -9.10 -8.31 45.19
C PRO A 211 -9.93 -8.30 43.91
N SER A 212 -11.20 -8.72 43.98
CA SER A 212 -12.16 -8.76 42.86
C SER A 212 -12.41 -7.43 42.13
N HIS A 213 -11.62 -6.39 42.42
CA HIS A 213 -11.70 -5.05 41.86
C HIS A 213 -10.62 -4.76 40.82
N SER A 214 -9.73 -5.70 40.49
CA SER A 214 -8.67 -5.47 39.49
C SER A 214 -8.30 -6.72 38.70
N ILE A 215 -7.94 -6.56 37.43
CA ILE A 215 -7.33 -7.60 36.59
C ILE A 215 -6.07 -7.08 35.90
N ILE A 216 -5.11 -7.98 35.65
CA ILE A 216 -3.92 -7.68 34.84
C ILE A 216 -4.04 -8.45 33.53
N LEU A 217 -4.06 -7.71 32.42
CA LEU A 217 -3.97 -8.24 31.07
C LEU A 217 -2.52 -8.34 30.62
N ASP A 218 -2.24 -9.40 29.87
CA ASP A 218 -0.92 -9.71 29.32
C ASP A 218 -1.07 -10.04 27.83
N GLN A 219 -0.64 -9.11 26.97
CA GLN A 219 -0.66 -9.30 25.53
C GLN A 219 0.51 -10.21 25.15
N PRO A 220 0.28 -11.30 24.40
CA PRO A 220 1.38 -12.15 23.94
C PRO A 220 2.40 -11.34 23.12
N SER A 221 3.67 -11.67 23.29
CA SER A 221 4.75 -11.12 22.46
C SER A 221 4.73 -11.78 21.08
N VAL A 222 5.16 -11.01 20.08
CA VAL A 222 5.40 -11.50 18.71
C VAL A 222 6.89 -11.73 18.46
N ASN A 223 7.24 -12.44 17.38
CA ASN A 223 8.63 -12.61 16.99
C ASN A 223 9.23 -11.29 16.47
N VAL A 224 10.57 -11.18 16.45
CA VAL A 224 11.28 -9.93 16.09
C VAL A 224 10.97 -9.45 14.66
N ASP A 225 10.68 -10.38 13.74
CA ASP A 225 10.43 -10.09 12.33
C ASP A 225 8.92 -10.03 11.99
N GLU A 226 8.05 -10.22 12.98
CA GLU A 226 6.60 -10.06 12.84
C GLU A 226 6.17 -8.63 13.13
N TRP A 227 5.01 -8.23 12.59
CA TRP A 227 4.49 -6.90 12.82
C TRP A 227 4.07 -6.72 14.29
N SER A 228 4.50 -5.62 14.91
CA SER A 228 4.19 -5.30 16.30
C SER A 228 2.83 -4.58 16.42
N THR A 229 1.78 -5.18 15.86
CA THR A 229 0.44 -4.60 15.78
C THR A 229 -0.31 -4.75 17.10
N PRO A 230 -0.94 -3.69 17.65
CA PRO A 230 -1.76 -3.80 18.84
C PRO A 230 -2.95 -4.76 18.64
N GLY A 231 -3.13 -5.69 19.58
CA GLY A 231 -4.28 -6.59 19.59
C GLY A 231 -5.39 -6.06 20.49
N THR A 232 -6.66 -6.29 20.12
CA THR A 232 -7.82 -5.81 20.88
C THR A 232 -8.51 -6.96 21.61
N SER A 233 -8.69 -6.78 22.91
CA SER A 233 -9.39 -7.70 23.79
C SER A 233 -10.71 -7.10 24.24
N ILE A 234 -11.80 -7.85 24.09
CA ILE A 234 -13.12 -7.50 24.62
C ILE A 234 -13.30 -8.24 25.93
N ILE A 235 -13.59 -7.50 26.99
CA ILE A 235 -13.80 -8.03 28.34
C ILE A 235 -15.27 -7.83 28.70
N SER A 236 -15.95 -8.92 29.03
CA SER A 236 -17.37 -8.94 29.38
C SER A 236 -17.60 -9.79 30.64
N LEU A 237 -18.74 -9.60 31.31
CA LEU A 237 -19.11 -10.37 32.50
C LEU A 237 -19.83 -11.67 32.11
N VAL A 238 -19.38 -12.79 32.65
CA VAL A 238 -20.01 -14.11 32.45
C VAL A 238 -21.35 -14.11 33.20
N ASN A 239 -22.47 -13.89 32.48
CA ASN A 239 -23.86 -13.84 32.95
C ASN A 239 -24.42 -12.48 33.47
N SER A 240 -23.93 -11.32 33.04
CA SER A 240 -24.57 -10.06 33.44
C SER A 240 -25.84 -9.76 32.62
N THR A 241 -26.95 -9.44 33.29
CA THR A 241 -28.22 -9.13 32.63
C THR A 241 -28.51 -7.65 32.43
N GLU A 242 -27.75 -6.69 32.98
CA GLU A 242 -28.08 -5.25 32.78
C GLU A 242 -27.04 -4.21 33.25
N SER A 243 -26.09 -4.54 34.13
CA SER A 243 -25.06 -3.60 34.58
C SER A 243 -23.73 -3.96 33.93
N GLY A 244 -23.34 -3.24 32.88
CA GLY A 244 -22.04 -3.38 32.24
C GLY A 244 -20.88 -3.09 33.20
N ILE A 245 -19.66 -3.30 32.74
CA ILE A 245 -18.45 -3.10 33.54
C ILE A 245 -18.23 -1.60 33.78
N LEU A 246 -18.00 -1.22 35.05
CA LEU A 246 -17.59 0.12 35.46
C LEU A 246 -16.09 0.13 35.76
N VAL A 247 -15.34 0.86 34.94
CA VAL A 247 -13.88 0.96 35.02
C VAL A 247 -13.49 2.25 35.73
N GLU A 248 -12.72 2.14 36.80
CA GLU A 248 -12.14 3.28 37.52
C GLU A 248 -10.89 3.81 36.79
N SER A 249 -10.00 2.91 36.36
CA SER A 249 -8.82 3.28 35.57
C SER A 249 -8.23 2.10 34.81
N VAL A 250 -7.51 2.38 33.73
CA VAL A 250 -6.65 1.41 33.03
C VAL A 250 -5.26 1.98 32.96
N ARG A 251 -4.27 1.23 33.42
CA ARG A 251 -2.89 1.71 33.58
C ARG A 251 -1.88 0.72 33.05
N TRP A 252 -0.80 1.23 32.50
CA TRP A 252 0.40 0.45 32.29
C TRP A 252 1.00 0.02 33.63
N MET A 253 1.80 -1.06 33.63
CA MET A 253 2.47 -1.54 34.85
C MET A 253 3.45 -0.53 35.48
N ASN A 254 3.83 0.52 34.76
CA ASN A 254 4.64 1.63 35.27
C ASN A 254 3.82 2.69 36.04
N GLY A 255 2.49 2.54 36.12
CA GLY A 255 1.56 3.45 36.79
C GLY A 255 1.00 4.59 35.95
N THR A 256 1.40 4.73 34.68
CA THR A 256 0.83 5.73 33.75
C THR A 256 -0.51 5.27 33.19
N ASP A 257 -1.43 6.21 33.01
CA ASP A 257 -2.76 5.92 32.47
C ASP A 257 -2.69 5.53 30.99
N LEU A 258 -3.42 4.48 30.63
CA LEU A 258 -3.66 4.09 29.25
C LEU A 258 -4.68 5.07 28.63
N PRO A 259 -4.44 5.61 27.41
CA PRO A 259 -5.34 6.57 26.80
C PRO A 259 -6.76 6.01 26.63
N GLN A 260 -7.76 6.76 27.06
CA GLN A 260 -9.16 6.46 26.76
C GLN A 260 -9.46 6.85 25.30
N LEU A 261 -10.13 5.97 24.57
CA LEU A 261 -10.55 6.17 23.18
C LEU A 261 -12.00 6.62 23.11
N ASP A 262 -12.36 7.28 22.01
CA ASP A 262 -13.73 7.60 21.63
C ASP A 262 -14.09 7.08 20.22
N GLU A 263 -15.28 7.39 19.70
CA GLU A 263 -15.74 6.89 18.39
C GLU A 263 -15.05 7.53 17.18
N MET A 264 -14.34 8.64 17.39
CA MET A 264 -13.57 9.30 16.34
C MET A 264 -12.17 8.70 16.21
N ASP A 265 -11.75 7.86 17.15
CA ASP A 265 -10.53 7.06 17.06
C ASP A 265 -10.72 5.89 16.10
N ARG A 266 -10.55 6.17 14.80
CA ARG A 266 -10.80 5.25 13.69
C ARG A 266 -9.54 4.62 13.07
N HIS A 267 -8.39 4.80 13.72
CA HIS A 267 -7.12 4.17 13.33
C HIS A 267 -6.54 3.43 14.52
N LEU A 268 -6.04 2.21 14.28
CA LEU A 268 -5.49 1.37 15.34
C LEU A 268 -4.43 2.12 16.14
N ARG A 269 -4.64 2.17 17.45
CA ARG A 269 -3.71 2.70 18.43
C ARG A 269 -3.94 2.02 19.76
N VAL A 270 -2.94 2.08 20.65
CA VAL A 270 -3.11 1.61 22.03
C VAL A 270 -4.12 2.49 22.76
N GLY A 271 -4.96 1.87 23.57
CA GLY A 271 -6.00 2.57 24.32
C GLY A 271 -7.10 1.65 24.82
N TRP A 272 -8.10 2.23 25.46
CA TRP A 272 -9.26 1.49 25.94
C TRP A 272 -10.56 2.30 25.85
N ARG A 273 -11.70 1.60 25.76
CA ARG A 273 -13.02 2.21 25.78
C ARG A 273 -14.05 1.23 26.32
N ILE A 274 -15.18 1.75 26.80
CA ILE A 274 -16.37 0.95 27.11
C ILE A 274 -17.38 1.10 25.97
N VAL A 275 -17.81 -0.03 25.39
CA VAL A 275 -18.83 -0.10 24.35
C VAL A 275 -19.88 -1.11 24.78
N SER A 276 -21.14 -0.68 24.86
CA SER A 276 -22.28 -1.54 25.24
C SER A 276 -22.07 -2.34 26.54
N GLY A 277 -21.32 -1.78 27.49
CA GLY A 277 -21.04 -2.41 28.79
C GLY A 277 -19.86 -3.38 28.81
N ALA A 278 -19.19 -3.63 27.69
CA ALA A 278 -17.94 -4.38 27.61
C ALA A 278 -16.75 -3.42 27.52
N VAL A 279 -15.59 -3.85 28.02
CA VAL A 279 -14.34 -3.08 27.95
C VAL A 279 -13.53 -3.56 26.77
N TYR A 280 -13.22 -2.66 25.84
CA TYR A 280 -12.33 -2.88 24.72
C TYR A 280 -10.96 -2.33 25.12
N VAL A 281 -9.93 -3.15 25.03
CA VAL A 281 -8.56 -2.77 25.37
C VAL A 281 -7.63 -3.19 24.25
N SER A 282 -6.97 -2.21 23.63
CA SER A 282 -6.00 -2.40 22.56
C SER A 282 -4.60 -2.12 23.10
N ILE A 283 -3.73 -3.13 23.10
CA ILE A 283 -2.38 -3.03 23.67
C ILE A 283 -1.35 -3.69 22.76
N ALA A 284 -0.12 -3.17 22.77
CA ALA A 284 0.95 -3.67 21.92
C ALA A 284 1.45 -5.05 22.39
N PRO A 285 2.02 -5.87 21.49
CA PRO A 285 2.56 -7.18 21.85
C PRO A 285 3.59 -7.13 22.98
N GLY A 286 3.44 -8.02 23.96
CA GLY A 286 4.33 -8.12 25.13
C GLY A 286 4.06 -7.10 26.24
N ASP A 287 3.16 -6.15 26.03
CA ASP A 287 2.78 -5.20 27.08
C ASP A 287 1.75 -5.78 28.05
N LYS A 288 1.72 -5.19 29.25
CA LYS A 288 0.77 -5.53 30.32
C LYS A 288 0.08 -4.28 30.83
N VAL A 289 -1.20 -4.42 31.12
CA VAL A 289 -2.02 -3.35 31.70
C VAL A 289 -2.85 -3.87 32.86
N GLU A 290 -3.00 -3.03 33.88
CA GLU A 290 -3.89 -3.24 35.01
C GLU A 290 -5.19 -2.47 34.77
N ILE A 291 -6.31 -3.16 34.91
CA ILE A 291 -7.65 -2.57 34.88
C ILE A 291 -8.19 -2.59 36.29
N GLN A 292 -8.52 -1.41 36.81
CA GLN A 292 -9.15 -1.20 38.10
C GLN A 292 -10.64 -0.92 37.88
N PHE A 293 -11.51 -1.63 38.59
CA PHE A 293 -12.96 -1.49 38.52
C PHE A 293 -13.50 -0.71 39.73
N GLU A 294 -14.59 0.02 39.53
CA GLU A 294 -15.24 0.80 40.60
C GLU A 294 -15.82 -0.09 41.72
N SER A 295 -16.13 -1.35 41.41
CA SER A 295 -16.68 -2.33 42.35
C SER A 295 -16.16 -3.73 42.05
N SER A 296 -16.35 -4.65 43.00
CA SER A 296 -15.98 -6.05 42.81
C SER A 296 -16.73 -6.63 41.63
N ILE A 297 -16.01 -7.12 40.64
CA ILE A 297 -16.54 -7.81 39.48
C ILE A 297 -16.57 -9.33 39.73
N GLY A 298 -17.50 -10.00 39.04
CA GLY A 298 -17.56 -11.46 38.97
C GLY A 298 -16.59 -12.03 37.94
N ASP A 299 -16.87 -13.26 37.49
CA ASP A 299 -16.10 -13.89 36.43
C ASP A 299 -16.22 -13.08 35.13
N VAL A 300 -15.10 -12.91 34.45
CA VAL A 300 -15.00 -12.22 33.15
C VAL A 300 -14.65 -13.21 32.05
N GLU A 301 -15.17 -12.92 30.86
CA GLU A 301 -14.77 -13.54 29.61
C GLU A 301 -13.90 -12.55 28.83
N ILE A 302 -12.88 -13.07 28.17
CA ILE A 302 -12.03 -12.30 27.25
C ILE A 302 -12.07 -12.96 25.90
N VAL A 303 -12.43 -12.19 24.87
CA VAL A 303 -12.41 -12.61 23.48
C VAL A 303 -11.63 -11.62 22.64
N THR A 304 -11.09 -12.07 21.52
CA THR A 304 -10.56 -11.18 20.47
C THR A 304 -11.70 -10.35 19.90
N GLY A 305 -11.43 -9.09 19.58
CA GLY A 305 -12.39 -8.24 18.91
C GLY A 305 -11.74 -7.21 18.01
N ASP A 306 -12.58 -6.52 17.24
CA ASP A 306 -12.12 -5.45 16.37
C ASP A 306 -11.77 -4.20 17.15
N PHE A 307 -10.86 -3.41 16.58
CA PHE A 307 -10.36 -2.20 17.20
C PHE A 307 -11.50 -1.25 17.57
N ASN A 308 -11.51 -0.84 18.85
CA ASN A 308 -12.42 0.17 19.37
C ASN A 308 -13.92 -0.15 19.17
N GLY A 309 -14.26 -1.42 18.88
CA GLY A 309 -15.63 -1.86 18.57
C GLY A 309 -16.18 -1.30 17.26
N LEU A 310 -15.31 -0.92 16.33
CA LEU A 310 -15.66 -0.38 15.01
C LEU A 310 -15.58 -1.48 13.95
N THR A 311 -16.37 -1.35 12.89
CA THR A 311 -16.34 -2.28 11.75
C THR A 311 -15.02 -2.08 10.98
N PRO A 312 -14.20 -3.13 10.74
CA PRO A 312 -13.00 -2.98 9.95
C PRO A 312 -13.35 -2.64 8.49
N MET A 313 -12.65 -1.66 7.91
CA MET A 313 -12.76 -1.33 6.49
C MET A 313 -11.36 -1.33 5.86
N ILE A 314 -11.19 -2.17 4.85
CA ILE A 314 -9.95 -2.35 4.11
C ILE A 314 -10.18 -1.86 2.69
N VAL A 315 -9.28 -1.03 2.18
CA VAL A 315 -9.27 -0.66 0.76
C VAL A 315 -8.00 -1.18 0.11
N ILE A 316 -8.16 -1.90 -0.98
CA ILE A 316 -7.07 -2.46 -1.76
C ILE A 316 -6.86 -1.60 -3.00
N GLY A 317 -5.69 -0.98 -3.10
CA GLY A 317 -5.24 -0.37 -4.35
C GLY A 317 -4.60 -1.45 -5.21
N GLU A 318 -5.25 -1.84 -6.30
CA GLU A 318 -4.77 -2.91 -7.18
C GLU A 318 -3.88 -2.37 -8.30
N HIS A 319 -2.87 -3.17 -8.69
CA HIS A 319 -1.95 -3.01 -9.83
C HIS A 319 -0.97 -1.84 -9.75
N VAL A 320 -0.59 -1.40 -8.55
CA VAL A 320 0.05 -0.09 -8.30
C VAL A 320 1.43 0.05 -8.93
N THR A 321 1.45 0.62 -10.14
CA THR A 321 2.68 0.96 -10.88
C THR A 321 3.09 2.42 -10.74
N ASP A 322 2.16 3.34 -10.45
CA ASP A 322 2.47 4.75 -10.12
C ASP A 322 1.71 5.21 -8.86
N LEU A 323 2.34 4.99 -7.70
CA LEU A 323 1.72 5.33 -6.41
C LEU A 323 1.39 6.82 -6.28
N PHE A 324 2.16 7.71 -6.90
CA PHE A 324 1.92 9.15 -6.80
C PHE A 324 0.60 9.53 -7.48
N GLU A 325 0.41 9.10 -8.73
CA GLU A 325 -0.82 9.37 -9.46
C GLU A 325 -2.02 8.69 -8.77
N TRP A 326 -1.85 7.46 -8.32
CA TRP A 326 -2.96 6.61 -7.89
C TRP A 326 -3.47 6.93 -6.48
N SER A 327 -2.61 7.49 -5.65
CA SER A 327 -2.96 7.97 -4.31
C SER A 327 -3.32 9.46 -4.27
N SER A 328 -3.09 10.22 -5.35
CA SER A 328 -3.34 11.67 -5.43
C SER A 328 -4.75 12.08 -5.02
N GLY A 329 -5.73 11.20 -5.27
CA GLY A 329 -7.12 11.42 -4.90
C GLY A 329 -7.44 11.35 -3.41
N PHE A 330 -6.51 10.87 -2.57
CA PHE A 330 -6.75 10.46 -1.18
C PHE A 330 -5.79 11.11 -0.18
N GLN A 331 -5.06 12.17 -0.55
CA GLN A 331 -4.08 12.82 0.32
C GLN A 331 -4.67 13.31 1.66
N ASP A 332 -5.90 13.82 1.64
CA ASP A 332 -6.61 14.32 2.83
C ASP A 332 -7.64 13.32 3.41
N SER A 333 -7.67 12.08 2.89
CA SER A 333 -8.65 11.09 3.33
C SER A 333 -8.18 10.38 4.60
N SER A 334 -9.13 10.06 5.49
CA SER A 334 -8.81 9.19 6.62
C SER A 334 -8.77 7.71 6.23
N ILE A 335 -9.23 7.34 5.04
CA ILE A 335 -9.14 5.96 4.55
C ILE A 335 -7.69 5.49 4.50
N ARG A 336 -7.49 4.23 4.87
CA ARG A 336 -6.21 3.52 4.79
C ARG A 336 -6.25 2.49 3.68
N PHE A 337 -5.13 2.38 3.00
CA PHE A 337 -5.00 1.53 1.82
C PHE A 337 -3.95 0.46 2.07
N THR A 338 -4.24 -0.72 1.54
CA THR A 338 -3.22 -1.72 1.19
C THR A 338 -2.91 -1.53 -0.29
N TRP A 339 -1.80 -0.88 -0.60
CA TRP A 339 -1.36 -0.67 -1.99
C TRP A 339 -0.61 -1.91 -2.46
N LEU A 340 -1.20 -2.64 -3.40
CA LEU A 340 -0.57 -3.79 -4.01
C LEU A 340 0.33 -3.30 -5.16
N ILE A 341 1.61 -3.17 -4.85
CA ILE A 341 2.63 -2.62 -5.74
C ILE A 341 3.00 -3.63 -6.82
N GLU A 342 3.01 -3.17 -8.06
CA GLU A 342 3.58 -3.85 -9.21
C GLU A 342 4.77 -3.01 -9.72
N PRO A 343 5.98 -3.57 -9.89
CA PRO A 343 7.09 -2.81 -10.47
C PRO A 343 6.70 -2.23 -11.84
N ARG A 344 7.32 -1.12 -12.25
CA ARG A 344 7.03 -0.58 -13.58
C ARG A 344 7.66 -1.50 -14.64
N PRO A 345 6.89 -1.97 -15.64
CA PRO A 345 7.50 -2.73 -16.74
C PRO A 345 8.50 -1.85 -17.47
N VAL A 346 9.63 -2.42 -17.88
CA VAL A 346 10.61 -1.68 -18.70
C VAL A 346 9.92 -1.17 -19.94
N ALA A 347 9.92 0.16 -20.12
CA ALA A 347 9.48 0.73 -21.37
C ALA A 347 10.35 0.16 -22.49
N GLN A 348 9.79 -0.70 -23.36
CA GLN A 348 10.48 -1.14 -24.57
C GLN A 348 10.74 0.11 -25.41
N MET A 349 11.94 0.66 -25.28
CA MET A 349 12.32 1.85 -26.00
C MET A 349 12.40 1.46 -27.48
N ASP A 350 11.38 1.84 -28.23
CA ASP A 350 11.26 1.51 -29.64
C ASP A 350 12.44 2.19 -30.36
N ILE A 351 13.47 1.42 -30.72
CA ILE A 351 14.78 1.92 -31.21
C ILE A 351 14.63 2.82 -32.45
N ILE A 352 13.47 2.77 -33.08
CA ILE A 352 13.03 3.61 -34.19
C ILE A 352 13.08 5.10 -33.82
N LEU A 353 12.68 5.50 -32.60
CA LEU A 353 12.68 6.91 -32.16
C LEU A 353 14.08 7.54 -32.12
N PRO A 354 15.08 6.95 -31.44
CA PRO A 354 16.45 7.47 -31.48
C PRO A 354 17.07 7.40 -32.88
N ILE A 355 16.73 6.40 -33.70
CA ILE A 355 17.17 6.34 -35.12
C ILE A 355 16.58 7.51 -35.92
N ILE A 356 15.28 7.80 -35.80
CA ILE A 356 14.62 8.93 -36.46
C ILE A 356 15.26 10.25 -36.01
N ALA A 357 15.49 10.43 -34.71
CA ALA A 357 16.13 11.62 -34.17
C ALA A 357 17.54 11.84 -34.77
N LEU A 358 18.33 10.76 -34.91
CA LEU A 358 19.64 10.80 -35.54
C LEU A 358 19.56 11.17 -37.03
N VAL A 359 18.62 10.57 -37.77
CA VAL A 359 18.40 10.87 -39.20
C VAL A 359 17.99 12.33 -39.39
N VAL A 360 17.03 12.82 -38.59
CA VAL A 360 16.59 14.22 -38.62
C VAL A 360 17.74 15.16 -38.26
N GLY A 361 18.54 14.84 -37.24
CA GLY A 361 19.73 15.61 -36.86
C GLY A 361 20.75 15.73 -37.99
N VAL A 362 21.05 14.64 -38.70
CA VAL A 362 21.98 14.67 -39.84
C VAL A 362 21.40 15.48 -41.01
N ILE A 363 20.12 15.28 -41.33
CA ILE A 363 19.45 15.99 -42.44
C ILE A 363 19.40 17.49 -42.16
N THR A 364 19.05 17.91 -40.95
CA THR A 364 18.95 19.32 -40.56
C THR A 364 20.30 20.04 -40.67
N VAL A 365 21.39 19.43 -40.18
CA VAL A 365 22.76 19.98 -40.33
C VAL A 365 23.14 20.10 -41.81
N PHE A 366 22.82 19.09 -42.62
CA PHE A 366 23.11 19.12 -44.05
C PHE A 366 22.32 20.22 -44.78
N GLN A 367 21.03 20.37 -44.46
CA GLN A 367 20.15 21.37 -45.06
C GLN A 367 20.53 22.79 -44.65
N MET A 368 20.86 23.05 -43.37
CA MET A 368 21.38 24.35 -42.93
C MET A 368 22.66 24.71 -43.68
N ARG A 369 23.59 23.76 -43.82
CA ARG A 369 24.83 23.99 -44.56
C ARG A 369 24.58 24.27 -46.05
N ARG A 370 23.60 23.59 -46.65
CA ARG A 370 23.18 23.83 -48.04
C ARG A 370 22.55 25.21 -48.22
N LEU A 371 21.73 25.65 -47.27
CA LEU A 371 21.13 27.00 -47.27
C LEU A 371 22.20 28.08 -47.14
N ILE A 372 23.11 27.96 -46.15
CA ILE A 372 24.23 28.91 -45.95
C ILE A 372 25.12 29.00 -47.21
N ASN A 373 25.38 27.88 -47.89
CA ASN A 373 26.17 27.90 -49.13
C ASN A 373 25.41 28.48 -50.34
N ARG A 374 24.07 28.47 -50.33
CA ARG A 374 23.25 29.12 -51.38
C ARG A 374 23.10 30.61 -51.12
N ASP A 375 23.11 31.02 -49.85
CA ASP A 375 23.15 32.42 -49.43
C ASP A 375 24.59 32.94 -49.47
N ASN A 376 25.17 32.97 -50.67
CA ASN A 376 26.42 33.68 -50.92
C ASN A 376 26.08 35.19 -51.11
N PRO A 377 26.51 36.11 -50.23
CA PRO A 377 26.11 37.51 -50.26
C PRO A 377 26.77 38.36 -51.38
N GLU A 378 27.18 37.76 -52.50
CA GLU A 378 27.83 38.49 -53.60
C GLU A 378 26.86 39.20 -54.57
N GLN A 379 25.55 39.18 -54.33
CA GLN A 379 24.57 39.87 -55.20
C GLN A 379 23.73 40.98 -54.54
N PHE A 380 24.10 41.48 -53.36
CA PHE A 380 23.37 42.57 -52.69
C PHE A 380 24.17 43.85 -52.39
N THR A 381 25.32 44.05 -53.05
CA THR A 381 26.20 45.22 -52.80
C THR A 381 26.75 45.89 -54.08
N TYR A 382 25.98 45.97 -55.16
CA TYR A 382 26.38 46.74 -56.36
C TYR A 382 25.26 47.49 -57.11
N SER A 383 24.10 47.76 -56.48
CA SER A 383 23.00 48.51 -57.14
C SER A 383 22.58 49.82 -56.46
N SER A 384 23.30 50.31 -55.43
CA SER A 384 22.97 51.57 -54.76
C SER A 384 24.14 52.58 -54.64
N LEU A 385 25.20 52.44 -55.44
CA LEU A 385 26.36 53.35 -55.41
C LEU A 385 26.72 54.01 -56.75
N PHE A 386 25.82 53.98 -57.74
CA PHE A 386 25.92 54.82 -58.94
C PHE A 386 24.63 55.63 -59.13
N GLU A 387 24.34 56.45 -58.13
CA GLU A 387 23.46 57.60 -58.24
C GLU A 387 24.25 58.83 -57.78
N GLN A 388 25.31 59.14 -58.54
CA GLN A 388 26.01 60.41 -58.57
C GLN A 388 26.89 60.45 -59.83
N GLU A 389 26.25 60.71 -60.97
CA GLU A 389 26.66 61.73 -61.95
C GLU A 389 25.51 62.05 -62.91
#